data_AF-R5X3E0-F1
#
_entry.id   AF-R5X3E0-F1
#
_cell.length_a   1.000
_cell.length_b   1.000
_cell.length_c   1.000
_cell.angle_alpha   90.00
_cell.angle_beta   90.00
_cell.angle_gamma   90.00
#
_symmetry.space_group_name_H-M   'P 1'
#
loop_
_entity.id
_entity.type
_entity.pdbx_description
1 polymer ?
#
loop_
_entity_poly.entity_id
_entity_poly.type
_entity_poly.pdbx_seq_one_letter_code
_entity_poly.pdbx_strand_id
1 'polypeptide(L)'
;MDVKVAKEVKAVSMGVPIFDAVAVLLLIAISQFSIPMLIGIIFGSVVAVLNFRLLALTLEKAVNLPPGKAQAYTGVRYMIRLTITAAALIVSIKNPNLHIIGTAIGLISTQVVIFIKTFIVSKFKRKEV
;
A
#
# COMPACT_ATOMS: atom_id res chain seq x y z
N MET A 1 16.53 -6.58 -7.28
CA MET A 1 15.43 -7.14 -6.49
C MET A 1 15.68 -8.60 -6.27
N ASP A 2 16.22 -8.90 -5.09
CA ASP A 2 16.39 -10.26 -4.59
C ASP A 2 15.12 -11.08 -4.76
N VAL A 3 15.28 -12.36 -5.08
CA VAL A 3 14.16 -13.28 -5.33
C VAL A 3 13.21 -13.37 -4.13
N LYS A 4 13.74 -13.30 -2.91
CA LYS A 4 12.95 -13.28 -1.67
C LYS A 4 12.10 -12.01 -1.55
N VAL A 5 12.71 -10.84 -1.79
CA VAL A 5 12.02 -9.53 -1.75
C VAL A 5 10.97 -9.46 -2.86
N ALA A 6 11.29 -9.95 -4.05
CA ALA A 6 10.35 -10.02 -5.17
C ALA A 6 9.11 -10.86 -4.85
N LYS A 7 9.30 -12.01 -4.20
CA LYS A 7 8.21 -12.89 -3.77
C LYS A 7 7.31 -12.21 -2.73
N GLU A 8 7.90 -11.51 -1.77
CA GLU A 8 7.17 -10.74 -0.77
C GLU A 8 6.38 -9.60 -1.40
N VAL A 9 7.00 -8.83 -2.30
CA VAL A 9 6.34 -7.75 -3.02
C VAL A 9 5.15 -8.26 -3.82
N LYS A 10 5.34 -9.36 -4.54
CA LYS A 10 4.28 -10.00 -5.34
C LYS A 10 3.15 -10.50 -4.44
N ALA A 11 3.46 -11.16 -3.32
CA ALA A 11 2.46 -11.69 -2.39
C ALA A 11 1.58 -10.58 -1.80
N VAL A 12 2.18 -9.48 -1.36
CA VAL A 12 1.43 -8.33 -0.84
C VAL A 12 0.62 -7.67 -1.96
N SER A 13 1.21 -7.46 -3.14
CA SER A 13 0.51 -6.86 -4.29
C SER A 13 -0.69 -7.69 -4.75
N MET A 14 -0.62 -9.02 -4.65
CA MET A 14 -1.75 -9.92 -4.95
C MET A 14 -2.82 -9.91 -3.85
N GLY A 15 -2.47 -9.57 -2.60
CA GLY A 15 -3.44 -9.43 -1.51
C GLY A 15 -4.26 -8.13 -1.58
N VAL A 16 -3.72 -7.08 -2.19
CA VAL A 16 -4.40 -5.78 -2.38
C VAL A 16 -5.73 -5.91 -3.15
N PRO A 17 -5.82 -6.53 -4.34
CA PRO A 17 -7.09 -6.65 -5.04
C PRO A 17 -8.13 -7.48 -4.29
N ILE A 18 -7.69 -8.46 -3.48
CA ILE A 18 -8.59 -9.25 -2.63
C ILE A 18 -9.18 -8.35 -1.53
N PHE A 19 -8.34 -7.54 -0.89
CA PHE A 19 -8.78 -6.58 0.11
C PHE A 19 -9.73 -5.53 -0.48
N ASP A 20 -9.39 -4.98 -1.65
CA ASP A 20 -10.21 -4.00 -2.34
C ASP A 20 -11.58 -4.59 -2.73
N ALA A 21 -11.63 -5.84 -3.20
CA ALA A 21 -12.89 -6.53 -3.50
C ALA A 21 -13.77 -6.69 -2.25
N VAL A 22 -13.18 -7.08 -1.12
CA VAL A 22 -13.90 -7.18 0.16
C VAL A 22 -14.38 -5.80 0.62
N ALA A 23 -13.55 -4.76 0.51
CA ALA A 23 -13.93 -3.40 0.86
C ALA A 23 -15.11 -2.90 0.01
N VAL A 24 -15.09 -3.16 -1.29
CA VAL A 24 -16.20 -2.82 -2.21
C VAL A 24 -17.48 -3.58 -1.83
N LEU A 25 -17.39 -4.89 -1.53
CA LEU A 25 -18.56 -5.67 -1.09
C LEU A 25 -19.18 -5.12 0.21
N LEU A 26 -18.36 -4.73 1.17
CA LEU A 26 -18.82 -4.10 2.41
C LEU A 26 -19.50 -2.74 2.14
N LEU A 27 -18.96 -1.93 1.23
CA LEU A 27 -19.54 -0.64 0.87
C LEU A 27 -20.90 -0.79 0.16
N ILE A 28 -21.05 -1.82 -0.68
CA ILE A 28 -22.33 -2.17 -1.31
C ILE A 28 -23.34 -2.58 -0.23
N ALA A 29 -22.94 -3.41 0.73
CA ALA A 29 -23.82 -3.86 1.81
C ALA A 29 -24.35 -2.70 2.70
N ILE A 30 -23.58 -1.62 2.83
CA ILE A 30 -23.95 -0.43 3.63
C ILE A 30 -24.67 0.63 2.77
N SER A 31 -24.96 0.35 1.48
CA SER A 31 -25.58 1.29 0.52
C SER A 31 -24.86 2.64 0.37
N GLN A 32 -23.58 2.72 0.73
CA GLN A 32 -22.73 3.91 0.56
C GLN A 32 -21.89 3.83 -0.72
N PHE A 33 -22.19 2.86 -1.60
CA PHE A 33 -21.44 2.61 -2.81
C PHE A 33 -21.75 3.62 -3.91
N SER A 34 -20.71 4.19 -4.51
CA SER A 34 -20.81 5.04 -5.69
C SER A 34 -19.69 4.73 -6.68
N ILE A 35 -19.95 4.93 -7.98
CA ILE A 35 -18.96 4.70 -9.05
C ILE A 35 -17.68 5.54 -8.82
N PRO A 36 -17.76 6.84 -8.44
CA PRO A 36 -16.57 7.62 -8.07
C PRO A 36 -15.75 7.04 -6.92
N MET A 37 -16.39 6.31 -6.00
CA MET A 37 -15.72 5.65 -4.88
C MET A 37 -14.95 4.42 -5.32
N LEU A 38 -15.52 3.60 -6.22
CA LEU A 38 -14.81 2.45 -6.79
C LEU A 38 -13.57 2.89 -7.57
N ILE A 39 -13.69 3.94 -8.39
CA ILE A 39 -12.55 4.49 -9.14
C ILE A 39 -11.51 5.06 -8.17
N GLY A 40 -11.95 5.73 -7.09
CA GLY A 40 -11.08 6.18 -6.00
C GLY A 40 -10.30 5.03 -5.37
N ILE A 41 -10.95 3.93 -5.01
CA ILE A 41 -10.31 2.75 -4.41
C ILE A 41 -9.25 2.18 -5.34
N ILE A 42 -9.57 1.95 -6.61
CA ILE A 42 -8.61 1.42 -7.60
C ILE A 42 -7.44 2.37 -7.78
N PHE A 43 -7.70 3.67 -7.88
CA PHE A 43 -6.65 4.67 -8.03
C PHE A 43 -5.71 4.69 -6.81
N GLY A 44 -6.30 4.74 -5.61
CA GLY A 44 -5.56 4.71 -4.36
C GLY A 44 -4.74 3.43 -4.18
N SER A 45 -5.28 2.28 -4.55
CA SER A 45 -4.60 0.99 -4.40
C SER A 45 -3.45 0.81 -5.38
N VAL A 46 -3.57 1.28 -6.62
CA VAL A 46 -2.44 1.35 -7.56
C VAL A 46 -1.31 2.21 -7.00
N VAL A 47 -1.62 3.38 -6.46
CA VAL A 47 -0.62 4.26 -5.82
C VAL A 47 0.01 3.59 -4.59
N ALA A 48 -0.79 2.88 -3.79
CA ALA A 48 -0.31 2.17 -2.60
C ALA A 48 0.68 1.05 -2.96
N VAL A 49 0.37 0.23 -3.95
CA VAL A 49 1.23 -0.84 -4.45
C VAL A 49 2.54 -0.28 -4.99
N LEU A 50 2.47 0.84 -5.72
CA LEU A 50 3.66 1.52 -6.24
C LEU A 50 4.55 2.04 -5.10
N ASN A 51 3.96 2.71 -4.10
CA ASN A 51 4.66 3.19 -2.92
C ASN A 51 5.32 2.04 -2.12
N PHE A 52 4.64 0.90 -2.03
CA PHE A 52 5.18 -0.28 -1.37
C PHE A 52 6.34 -0.92 -2.16
N ARG A 53 6.24 -0.98 -3.50
CA ARG A 53 7.37 -1.42 -4.33
C ARG A 53 8.58 -0.50 -4.17
N LEU A 54 8.36 0.82 -4.12
CA LEU A 54 9.42 1.80 -3.85
C LEU A 54 10.05 1.58 -2.46
N LEU A 55 9.25 1.25 -1.45
CA LEU A 55 9.75 0.90 -0.11
C LEU A 55 10.65 -0.34 -0.17
N ALA A 56 10.23 -1.42 -0.84
CA ALA A 56 11.01 -2.64 -0.97
C ALA A 56 12.39 -2.38 -1.62
N LEU A 57 12.41 -1.65 -2.73
CA LEU A 57 13.66 -1.25 -3.41
C LEU A 57 14.53 -0.33 -2.55
N THR A 58 13.90 0.52 -1.73
CA THR A 58 14.62 1.39 -0.80
C THR A 58 15.33 0.58 0.27
N LEU A 59 14.63 -0.40 0.86
CA LEU A 59 15.18 -1.26 1.91
C LEU A 59 16.31 -2.13 1.36
N GLU A 60 16.12 -2.77 0.20
CA GLU A 60 17.14 -3.60 -0.45
C GLU A 60 18.43 -2.82 -0.74
N LYS A 61 18.31 -1.55 -1.16
CA LYS A 61 19.50 -0.71 -1.37
C LYS A 61 20.08 -0.18 -0.06
N ALA A 62 19.25 0.14 0.93
CA ALA A 62 19.69 0.71 2.20
C ALA A 62 20.52 -0.25 3.04
N VAL A 63 20.22 -1.56 3.02
CA VAL A 63 20.99 -2.56 3.78
C VAL A 63 22.43 -2.74 3.28
N ASN A 64 22.72 -2.29 2.05
CA ASN A 64 24.04 -2.35 1.44
C ASN A 64 24.83 -1.03 1.59
N LEU A 65 24.26 -0.02 2.25
CA LEU A 65 24.89 1.30 2.42
C LEU A 65 25.45 1.46 3.84
N PRO A 66 26.54 2.23 4.02
CA PRO A 66 27.01 2.63 5.35
C PRO A 66 25.92 3.39 6.14
N PRO A 67 25.87 3.30 7.48
CA PRO A 67 24.77 3.81 8.30
C PRO A 67 24.37 5.27 8.00
N GLY A 68 25.34 6.19 7.91
CA GLY A 68 25.05 7.60 7.60
C GLY A 68 24.44 7.82 6.22
N LYS A 69 24.89 7.05 5.22
CA LYS A 69 24.35 7.12 3.85
C LYS A 69 23.00 6.40 3.74
N ALA A 70 22.80 5.32 4.49
CA ALA A 70 21.53 4.60 4.57
C ALA A 70 20.42 5.48 5.17
N GLN A 71 20.73 6.24 6.22
CA GLN A 71 19.78 7.16 6.85
C GLN A 71 19.36 8.29 5.90
N ALA A 72 20.32 8.95 5.25
CA ALA A 72 20.00 9.98 4.26
C ALA A 72 19.19 9.43 3.07
N TYR A 73 19.59 8.27 2.54
CA TYR A 73 18.91 7.63 1.41
C TYR A 73 17.47 7.24 1.74
N THR A 74 17.24 6.61 2.90
CA THR A 74 15.89 6.23 3.36
C THR A 74 15.04 7.45 3.69
N GLY A 75 15.63 8.51 4.24
CA GLY A 75 14.96 9.78 4.51
C GLY A 75 14.44 10.46 3.25
N VAL A 76 15.29 10.63 2.22
CA VAL A 76 14.88 11.21 0.93
C VAL A 76 13.81 10.35 0.26
N ARG A 77 13.98 9.02 0.26
CA ARG A 77 12.98 8.09 -0.29
C ARG A 77 11.66 8.17 0.45
N TYR A 78 11.67 8.40 1.76
CA TYR A 78 10.45 8.61 2.54
C TYR A 78 9.73 9.89 2.14
N MET A 79 10.45 10.99 1.95
CA MET A 79 9.87 12.24 1.45
C MET A 79 9.21 12.06 0.07
N ILE A 80 9.88 11.35 -0.86
CA ILE A 80 9.31 11.04 -2.18
C ILE A 80 7.98 10.28 -2.04
N ARG A 81 7.91 9.26 -1.18
CA ARG A 81 6.66 8.52 -0.94
C ARG A 81 5.56 9.42 -0.39
N LEU A 82 5.88 10.31 0.55
CA LEU A 82 4.90 11.27 1.09
C LEU A 82 4.40 12.22 0.01
N THR A 83 5.29 12.72 -0.87
CA THR A 83 4.89 13.56 -2.00
C THR A 83 3.98 12.82 -2.97
N ILE A 84 4.26 11.55 -3.29
CA ILE A 84 3.39 10.73 -4.15
C ILE A 84 2.00 10.56 -3.50
N THR A 85 1.95 10.24 -2.22
CA THR A 85 0.67 10.09 -1.49
C THR A 85 -0.10 11.41 -1.45
N ALA A 86 0.56 12.53 -1.16
CA ALA A 86 -0.08 13.85 -1.15
C ALA A 86 -0.60 14.24 -2.55
N ALA A 87 0.19 13.98 -3.60
CA ALA A 87 -0.22 14.23 -4.97
C ALA A 87 -1.46 13.40 -5.36
N ALA A 88 -1.51 12.12 -4.97
CA ALA A 88 -2.68 11.27 -5.21
C ALA A 88 -3.95 11.79 -4.52
N LEU A 89 -3.83 12.30 -3.29
CA LEU A 89 -4.95 12.93 -2.59
C LEU A 89 -5.40 14.24 -3.27
N ILE A 90 -4.46 15.09 -3.69
CA ILE A 90 -4.78 16.33 -4.42
C ILE A 90 -5.49 16.03 -5.74
N VAL A 91 -5.02 15.03 -6.49
CA VAL A 91 -5.67 14.58 -7.74
C VAL A 91 -7.09 14.08 -7.46
N SER A 92 -7.30 13.39 -6.34
CA SER A 92 -8.62 12.91 -5.95
C SER A 92 -9.58 14.03 -5.56
N ILE A 93 -9.08 15.12 -4.97
CA ILE A 93 -9.91 16.29 -4.64
C ILE A 93 -10.26 17.08 -5.91
N LYS A 94 -9.32 17.22 -6.84
CA LYS A 94 -9.52 17.99 -8.08
C LYS A 94 -10.42 17.29 -9.09
N ASN A 95 -10.48 15.97 -9.06
CA ASN A 95 -11.26 15.20 -10.02
C ASN A 95 -12.65 14.88 -9.44
N PRO A 96 -13.74 15.44 -9.99
CA PRO A 96 -15.09 15.16 -9.50
C PRO A 96 -15.51 13.70 -9.68
N ASN A 97 -14.78 12.93 -10.50
CA ASN A 97 -15.00 11.50 -10.70
C ASN A 97 -14.29 10.63 -9.65
N LEU A 98 -13.50 11.22 -8.74
CA LEU A 98 -12.80 10.50 -7.68
C LEU A 98 -13.38 10.86 -6.31
N HIS A 99 -13.80 9.85 -5.56
CA HIS A 99 -14.18 10.07 -4.18
C HIS A 99 -12.95 9.99 -3.28
N ILE A 100 -12.65 11.07 -2.53
CA ILE A 100 -11.48 11.14 -1.64
C ILE A 100 -11.45 9.99 -0.62
N ILE A 101 -12.61 9.60 -0.07
CA ILE A 101 -12.71 8.49 0.89
C ILE A 101 -12.34 7.16 0.21
N GLY A 102 -12.77 6.96 -1.04
CA GLY A 102 -12.40 5.78 -1.82
C GLY A 102 -10.90 5.72 -2.05
N THR A 103 -10.28 6.83 -2.45
CA THR A 103 -8.83 6.91 -2.60
C THR A 103 -8.09 6.65 -1.29
N ALA A 104 -8.57 7.19 -0.17
CA ALA A 104 -7.94 6.95 1.13
C ALA A 104 -7.98 5.46 1.51
N ILE A 105 -9.11 4.77 1.30
CA ILE A 105 -9.24 3.33 1.50
C ILE A 105 -8.27 2.56 0.61
N GLY A 106 -8.20 2.91 -0.67
CA GLY A 106 -7.24 2.33 -1.61
C GLY A 106 -5.79 2.54 -1.16
N LEU A 107 -5.44 3.74 -0.67
CA LEU A 107 -4.09 4.08 -0.22
C LEU A 107 -3.63 3.25 1.00
N ILE A 108 -4.55 2.96 1.93
CA ILE A 108 -4.25 2.16 3.13
C ILE A 108 -4.29 0.65 2.88
N SER A 109 -4.89 0.19 1.77
CA SER A 109 -5.06 -1.23 1.42
C SER A 109 -3.76 -2.04 1.62
N THR A 110 -2.64 -1.51 1.14
CA THR A 110 -1.36 -2.20 1.17
C THR A 110 -0.83 -2.32 2.60
N GLN A 111 -1.05 -1.32 3.46
CA GLN A 111 -0.67 -1.38 4.87
C GLN A 111 -1.48 -2.45 5.62
N VAL A 112 -2.78 -2.55 5.34
CA VAL A 112 -3.67 -3.54 5.95
C VAL A 112 -3.28 -4.96 5.52
N VAL A 113 -3.00 -5.18 4.24
CA VAL A 113 -2.56 -6.50 3.74
C VAL A 113 -1.26 -6.94 4.41
N ILE A 114 -0.29 -6.05 4.55
CA ILE A 114 0.97 -6.34 5.25
C ILE A 114 0.72 -6.67 6.72
N PHE A 115 -0.15 -5.90 7.39
CA PHE A 115 -0.49 -6.11 8.78
C PHE A 115 -1.15 -7.48 9.00
N ILE A 116 -2.16 -7.83 8.18
CA ILE A 116 -2.84 -9.13 8.24
C ILE A 116 -1.84 -10.27 8.02
N LYS A 117 -0.99 -10.17 6.99
CA LYS A 117 0.02 -11.19 6.70
C LYS A 117 0.98 -11.38 7.88
N THR A 118 1.48 -10.27 8.44
CA THR A 118 2.39 -10.28 9.60
C THR A 118 1.72 -10.87 10.84
N PHE A 119 0.45 -10.55 11.07
CA PHE A 119 -0.35 -11.06 12.19
C PHE A 119 -0.62 -12.57 12.07
N ILE A 120 -0.93 -13.06 10.87
CA ILE A 120 -1.13 -14.49 10.63
C ILE A 120 0.19 -15.25 10.85
N VAL A 121 1.29 -14.75 10.29
CA VAL A 121 2.62 -15.37 10.44
C VAL A 121 3.05 -15.39 11.90
N SER A 122 2.85 -14.30 12.66
CA SER A 122 3.20 -14.25 14.08
C SER A 122 2.37 -15.22 14.93
N LYS A 123 1.08 -15.40 14.62
CA LYS A 123 0.21 -16.36 15.31
C LYS A 123 0.59 -17.81 15.04
N PHE A 124 0.99 -18.14 13.82
CA PHE A 124 1.49 -19.47 13.48
C PHE A 124 2.85 -19.76 14.11
N LYS A 125 3.78 -18.79 14.09
CA LYS A 125 5.11 -18.95 14.69
C LYS A 125 5.06 -19.13 16.22
N ARG A 126 4.02 -18.59 16.88
CA ARG A 126 3.80 -18.78 18.32
C ARG A 126 3.19 -20.15 18.68
N LYS A 127 2.73 -20.93 17.69
CA LYS A 127 2.13 -22.26 17.90
C LYS A 127 3.15 -23.40 17.73
N GLU A 128 4.36 -23.09 17.27
CA GLU A 128 5.47 -24.03 17.09
C GLU A 128 6.58 -23.89 18.17
N VAL A 129 6.35 -23.08 19.20
CA VAL A 129 7.25 -22.93 20.36
C VAL A 129 6.57 -23.44 21.62
#